data_AF-A0AA37LCX1-F1
#
_entry.id   AF-A0AA37LCX1-F1
#
_cell.length_a   1.000
_cell.length_b   1.000
_cell.length_c   1.000
_cell.angle_alpha   90.00
_cell.angle_beta   90.00
_cell.angle_gamma   90.00
#
_symmetry.space_group_name_H-M   'P 1'
#
loop_
_entity.id
_entity.type
_entity.pdbx_description
1 polymer ?
#
loop_
_entity_poly.entity_id
_entity_poly.type
_entity_poly.pdbx_seq_one_letter_code
_entity_poly.pdbx_strand_id
1 'polypeptide(L)'
;MLRLQPLYEEFIAKAKRLFRGARKGEAGQKFPPCLEESSFLNESDWAVLRTFDEILSDFHVVVQVLQRDGKPRYRSSGVRETFGSMTDVLEAFEFLLGKLEDAKSQIERHPEPEQFGINVNHGWVKLDKYYNTLRDSPVYYAAAALHPSLRWDYFDEVWGQQHPAWVDEGRDISRLLKVRL
;
A
#
# COMPACT_ATOMS: atom_id res chain seq x y z
N MET A 1 -13.11 1.26 -7.90
CA MET A 1 -14.36 0.65 -8.42
C MET A 1 -13.99 -0.64 -9.12
N LEU A 2 -13.96 -1.74 -8.34
CA LEU A 2 -13.56 -3.06 -8.81
C LEU A 2 -14.40 -3.50 -10.01
N ARG A 3 -13.81 -3.50 -11.20
CA ARG A 3 -14.43 -4.04 -12.42
C ARG A 3 -14.60 -5.58 -12.39
N LEU A 4 -14.30 -6.21 -11.26
CA LEU A 4 -14.22 -7.66 -11.12
C LEU A 4 -15.57 -8.32 -10.85
N GLN A 5 -16.52 -7.65 -10.21
CA GLN A 5 -17.79 -8.27 -9.83
C GLN A 5 -18.60 -8.75 -11.07
N PRO A 6 -18.79 -7.94 -12.12
CA PRO A 6 -19.47 -8.41 -13.34
C PRO A 6 -18.73 -9.57 -14.03
N LEU A 7 -17.39 -9.54 -13.98
CA LEU A 7 -16.54 -10.58 -14.58
C LEU A 7 -16.63 -11.90 -13.79
N TYR A 8 -16.77 -11.83 -12.47
CA TYR A 8 -16.92 -12.99 -11.60
C TYR A 8 -18.24 -13.74 -11.88
N GLU A 9 -19.33 -13.00 -12.00
CA GLU A 9 -20.65 -13.57 -12.32
C GLU A 9 -20.66 -14.22 -13.71
N GLU A 10 -20.06 -13.56 -14.71
CA GLU A 10 -19.91 -14.13 -16.06
C GLU A 10 -19.05 -15.40 -16.03
N PHE A 11 -17.96 -15.38 -15.27
CA PHE A 11 -17.08 -16.54 -15.09
C PHE A 11 -17.83 -17.73 -14.49
N ILE A 12 -18.60 -17.52 -13.41
CA ILE A 12 -19.41 -18.58 -12.79
C ILE A 12 -20.43 -19.13 -13.77
N ALA A 13 -21.15 -18.25 -14.47
CA ALA A 13 -22.16 -18.67 -15.46
C ALA A 13 -21.53 -19.53 -16.56
N LYS A 14 -20.37 -19.11 -17.08
CA LYS A 14 -19.60 -19.87 -18.07
C LYS A 14 -19.12 -21.21 -17.52
N ALA A 15 -18.60 -21.25 -16.30
CA ALA A 15 -18.12 -22.47 -15.66
C ALA A 15 -19.24 -23.48 -15.41
N LYS A 16 -20.40 -23.05 -14.88
CA LYS A 16 -21.60 -23.89 -14.73
C LYS A 16 -22.06 -24.44 -16.08
N ARG A 17 -22.04 -23.62 -17.14
CA ARG A 17 -22.42 -24.05 -18.50
C ARG A 17 -21.48 -25.12 -19.04
N LEU A 18 -20.17 -24.92 -18.90
CA LEU A 18 -19.16 -25.88 -19.36
C LEU A 18 -19.26 -27.21 -18.60
N PHE A 19 -19.47 -27.15 -17.28
CA PHE A 19 -19.66 -28.35 -16.45
C PHE A 19 -20.87 -29.18 -16.89
N ARG A 20 -22.03 -28.53 -17.07
CA ARG A 20 -23.25 -29.20 -17.57
C ARG A 20 -23.07 -29.74 -18.98
N GLY A 21 -22.36 -29.02 -19.84
CA GLY A 21 -22.08 -29.43 -21.22
C GLY A 21 -21.19 -30.67 -21.29
N ALA A 22 -20.15 -30.74 -20.47
CA ALA A 22 -19.22 -31.88 -20.41
C ALA A 22 -19.87 -33.17 -19.88
N ARG A 23 -20.94 -33.05 -19.09
CA ARG A 23 -21.62 -34.16 -18.41
C ARG A 23 -23.05 -34.38 -18.90
N LYS A 24 -23.33 -33.96 -20.14
CA LYS A 24 -24.66 -34.04 -20.73
C LYS A 24 -25.09 -35.50 -20.86
N GLY A 25 -26.13 -35.89 -20.12
CA GLY A 25 -26.67 -37.26 -20.10
C GLY A 25 -26.50 -37.98 -18.75
N GLU A 26 -25.67 -37.44 -17.85
CA GLU A 26 -25.53 -37.95 -16.48
C GLU A 26 -26.59 -37.29 -15.58
N ALA A 27 -27.62 -38.04 -15.18
CA ALA A 27 -28.69 -37.53 -14.33
C ALA A 27 -28.24 -37.41 -12.85
N GLY A 28 -28.62 -36.30 -12.20
CA GLY A 28 -28.45 -36.11 -10.75
C GLY A 28 -27.05 -35.68 -10.29
N GLN A 29 -26.18 -35.24 -11.21
CA GLN A 29 -24.80 -34.89 -10.85
C GLN A 29 -24.71 -33.55 -10.12
N LYS A 30 -24.12 -33.58 -8.93
CA LYS A 30 -23.85 -32.40 -8.11
C LYS A 30 -22.71 -31.57 -8.71
N PHE A 31 -22.79 -30.26 -8.54
CA PHE A 31 -21.66 -29.38 -8.85
C PHE A 31 -20.47 -29.73 -7.93
N PRO A 32 -19.23 -29.54 -8.40
CA PRO A 32 -18.08 -29.57 -7.52
C PRO A 32 -18.20 -28.42 -6.50
N PRO A 33 -17.57 -28.53 -5.31
CA PRO A 33 -17.70 -27.53 -4.25
C PRO A 33 -17.47 -26.09 -4.72
N CYS A 34 -16.49 -25.85 -5.59
CA CYS A 34 -16.20 -24.52 -6.14
C CYS A 34 -17.27 -23.92 -7.06
N LEU A 35 -18.29 -24.70 -7.47
CA LEU A 35 -19.43 -24.25 -8.27
C LEU A 35 -20.76 -24.34 -7.51
N GLU A 36 -20.71 -24.67 -6.21
CA GLU A 36 -21.85 -24.58 -5.31
C GLU A 36 -22.10 -23.13 -4.89
N GLU A 37 -23.36 -22.75 -4.73
CA GLU A 37 -23.76 -21.37 -4.42
C GLU A 37 -23.28 -20.93 -3.03
N SER A 38 -23.11 -21.87 -2.10
CA SER A 38 -22.50 -21.64 -0.79
C SER A 38 -21.04 -21.18 -0.85
N SER A 39 -20.35 -21.44 -1.96
CA SER A 39 -18.93 -21.08 -2.16
C SER A 39 -18.76 -19.80 -2.98
N PHE A 40 -19.85 -19.11 -3.31
CA PHE A 40 -19.78 -17.88 -4.09
C PHE A 40 -19.61 -16.66 -3.20
N LEU A 41 -18.90 -15.67 -3.73
CA LEU A 41 -18.69 -14.40 -3.07
C LEU A 41 -20.04 -13.72 -2.87
N ASN A 42 -20.39 -13.50 -1.60
CA ASN A 42 -21.57 -12.77 -1.18
C ASN A 42 -21.25 -11.28 -0.99
N GLU A 43 -22.24 -10.48 -0.62
CA GLU A 43 -22.06 -9.02 -0.48
C GLU A 43 -21.04 -8.64 0.62
N SER A 44 -20.92 -9.44 1.68
CA SER A 44 -19.88 -9.26 2.72
C SER A 44 -18.50 -9.45 2.12
N ASP A 45 -18.28 -10.54 1.38
CA ASP A 45 -16.99 -10.81 0.72
C ASP A 45 -16.59 -9.66 -0.22
N TRP A 46 -17.57 -9.14 -0.98
CA TRP A 46 -17.34 -7.99 -1.85
C TRP A 46 -17.05 -6.71 -1.08
N ALA A 47 -17.67 -6.50 0.08
CA ALA A 47 -17.34 -5.39 0.96
C ALA A 47 -15.88 -5.46 1.44
N VAL A 48 -15.43 -6.65 1.86
CA VAL A 48 -14.03 -6.89 2.24
C VAL A 48 -13.08 -6.58 1.07
N LEU A 49 -13.39 -7.10 -0.12
CA LEU A 49 -12.56 -6.86 -1.32
C LEU A 49 -12.49 -5.37 -1.69
N ARG A 50 -13.58 -4.61 -1.52
CA ARG A 50 -13.58 -3.16 -1.76
C ARG A 50 -12.66 -2.43 -0.80
N THR A 51 -12.69 -2.78 0.49
CA THR A 51 -11.78 -2.18 1.48
C THR A 51 -10.32 -2.49 1.15
N PHE A 52 -10.00 -3.71 0.70
CA PHE A 52 -8.65 -4.02 0.22
C PHE A 52 -8.27 -3.27 -1.07
N ASP A 53 -9.19 -3.09 -2.02
CA ASP A 53 -8.96 -2.28 -3.23
C ASP A 53 -8.58 -0.84 -2.87
N GLU A 54 -9.27 -0.25 -1.89
CA GLU A 54 -8.99 1.11 -1.41
C GLU A 54 -7.59 1.21 -0.79
N ILE A 55 -7.24 0.31 0.14
CA ILE A 55 -5.90 0.29 0.74
C ILE A 55 -4.83 0.07 -0.34
N LEU A 56 -5.01 -0.92 -1.22
CA LEU A 56 -4.03 -1.25 -2.25
C LEU A 56 -3.93 -0.17 -3.34
N SER A 57 -4.97 0.63 -3.55
CA SER A 57 -4.92 1.78 -4.45
C SER A 57 -3.93 2.83 -3.95
N ASP A 58 -3.87 3.08 -2.65
CA ASP A 58 -2.86 3.99 -2.06
C ASP A 58 -1.45 3.46 -2.32
N PHE A 59 -1.21 2.15 -2.10
CA PHE A 59 0.06 1.51 -2.44
C PHE A 59 0.41 1.64 -3.92
N HIS A 60 -0.57 1.39 -4.80
CA HIS A 60 -0.35 1.49 -6.24
C HIS A 60 0.10 2.89 -6.65
N VAL A 61 -0.58 3.93 -6.16
CA VAL A 61 -0.24 5.33 -6.46
C VAL A 61 1.16 5.68 -5.95
N VAL A 62 1.48 5.33 -4.71
CA VAL A 62 2.78 5.60 -4.10
C VAL A 62 3.91 4.90 -4.86
N VAL A 63 3.75 3.60 -5.16
CA VAL A 63 4.76 2.84 -5.91
C VAL A 63 4.94 3.40 -7.32
N GLN A 64 3.85 3.78 -8.00
CA GLN A 64 3.92 4.43 -9.31
C GLN A 64 4.68 5.76 -9.28
N VAL A 65 4.54 6.53 -8.19
CA VAL A 65 5.29 7.76 -7.97
C VAL A 65 6.78 7.46 -7.75
N LEU A 66 7.10 6.52 -6.86
CA LEU A 66 8.48 6.20 -6.49
C LEU A 66 9.29 5.56 -7.63
N GLN A 67 8.65 4.82 -8.53
CA GLN A 67 9.32 4.18 -9.68
C GLN A 67 9.74 5.16 -10.79
N ARG A 68 9.41 6.45 -10.67
CA ARG A 68 9.74 7.45 -11.69
C ARG A 68 11.22 7.84 -11.63
N ASP A 69 11.68 8.48 -12.71
CA ASP A 69 13.10 8.72 -12.96
C ASP A 69 13.68 9.98 -12.29
N GLY A 70 12.98 10.56 -11.31
CA GLY A 70 13.42 11.78 -10.63
C GLY A 70 13.55 13.00 -11.55
N LYS A 71 13.02 12.94 -12.78
CA LYS A 71 13.14 14.02 -13.76
C LYS A 71 11.97 14.99 -13.64
N PRO A 72 12.23 16.31 -13.58
CA PRO A 72 11.18 17.29 -13.53
C PRO A 72 10.42 17.29 -14.86
N ARG A 73 9.08 17.24 -14.78
CA ARG A 73 8.20 17.40 -15.94
C ARG A 73 7.19 18.50 -15.64
N TYR A 74 6.97 19.35 -16.62
CA TYR A 74 5.93 20.37 -16.55
C TYR A 74 4.60 19.74 -16.98
N ARG A 75 3.59 19.78 -16.10
CA ARG A 75 2.21 19.50 -16.52
C ARG A 75 1.59 20.74 -17.12
N SER A 76 0.44 20.54 -17.78
CA SER A 76 -0.42 21.62 -18.29
C SER A 76 -0.83 22.65 -17.24
N SER A 77 -0.73 22.33 -15.94
CA SER A 77 -0.93 23.24 -14.80
C SER A 77 0.24 24.20 -14.54
N GLY A 78 1.37 24.08 -15.26
CA GLY A 78 2.56 24.92 -15.05
C GLY A 78 3.41 24.55 -13.83
N VAL A 79 2.95 23.61 -12.99
CA VAL A 79 3.68 23.12 -11.82
C VAL A 79 4.78 22.15 -12.26
N ARG A 80 6.00 22.39 -11.79
CA ARG A 80 7.15 21.50 -11.95
C ARG A 80 7.10 20.45 -10.85
N GLU A 81 6.73 19.22 -11.20
CA GLU A 81 6.74 18.09 -10.27
C GLU A 81 7.90 17.17 -10.61
N THR A 82 8.58 16.73 -9.56
CA THR A 82 9.65 15.73 -9.61
C THR A 82 9.14 14.52 -8.84
N PHE A 83 9.29 13.32 -9.39
CA PHE A 83 8.77 12.10 -8.78
C PHE A 83 9.83 11.01 -8.80
N GLY A 84 9.90 10.21 -7.73
CA GLY A 84 10.90 9.17 -7.59
C GLY A 84 12.24 9.73 -7.12
N SER A 85 12.23 10.86 -6.41
CA SER A 85 13.39 11.31 -5.66
C SER A 85 13.58 10.41 -4.44
N MET A 86 14.82 10.26 -4.01
CA MET A 86 15.14 9.46 -2.84
C MET A 86 14.57 10.05 -1.54
N THR A 87 14.30 11.35 -1.53
CA THR A 87 13.59 12.08 -0.48
C THR A 87 12.15 11.61 -0.29
N ASP A 88 11.50 11.21 -1.38
CA ASP A 88 10.08 10.85 -1.41
C ASP A 88 9.85 9.48 -0.77
N VAL A 89 10.90 8.67 -0.62
CA VAL A 89 10.82 7.31 -0.07
C VAL A 89 10.37 7.35 1.39
N LEU A 90 10.94 8.22 2.22
CA LEU A 90 10.56 8.27 3.64
C LEU A 90 9.12 8.76 3.82
N GLU A 91 8.74 9.84 3.12
CA GLU A 91 7.36 10.34 3.12
C GLU A 91 6.35 9.29 2.64
N ALA A 92 6.72 8.50 1.62
CA ALA A 92 5.90 7.41 1.12
C ALA A 92 5.66 6.30 2.14
N PHE A 93 6.68 5.91 2.90
CA PHE A 93 6.54 4.92 3.96
C PHE A 93 5.65 5.44 5.09
N GLU A 94 5.87 6.66 5.56
CA GLU A 94 5.04 7.31 6.60
C GLU A 94 3.58 7.38 6.17
N PHE A 95 3.31 7.81 4.94
CA PHE A 95 1.96 7.86 4.40
C PHE A 95 1.29 6.48 4.39
N LEU A 96 1.97 5.44 3.88
CA LEU A 96 1.41 4.09 3.80
C LEU A 96 1.24 3.44 5.18
N LEU A 97 2.14 3.69 6.13
CA LEU A 97 1.99 3.25 7.53
C LEU A 97 0.76 3.91 8.16
N GLY A 98 0.59 5.23 7.98
CA GLY A 98 -0.58 5.96 8.44
C GLY A 98 -1.89 5.41 7.86
N LYS A 99 -1.92 5.06 6.57
CA LYS A 99 -3.09 4.41 5.96
C LYS A 99 -3.45 3.07 6.59
N LEU A 100 -2.45 2.28 6.95
CA LEU A 100 -2.68 1.00 7.64
C LEU A 100 -3.10 1.21 9.10
N GLU A 101 -2.67 2.28 9.76
CA GLU A 101 -3.14 2.65 11.10
C GLU A 101 -4.59 3.16 11.09
N ASP A 102 -4.94 3.98 10.10
CA ASP A 102 -6.32 4.37 9.83
C ASP A 102 -7.18 3.11 9.63
N ALA A 103 -6.71 2.15 8.83
CA ALA A 103 -7.41 0.88 8.63
C ALA A 103 -7.54 0.06 9.93
N LYS A 104 -6.51 0.04 10.79
CA LYS A 104 -6.58 -0.60 12.11
C LYS A 104 -7.68 0.00 12.99
N SER A 105 -7.87 1.32 12.94
CA SER A 105 -8.91 2.01 13.72
C SER A 105 -10.35 1.64 13.30
N GLN A 106 -10.53 1.06 12.11
CA GLN A 106 -11.83 0.67 11.56
C GLN A 106 -12.12 -0.83 11.66
N ILE A 107 -11.22 -1.64 12.23
CA ILE A 107 -11.35 -3.11 12.25
C ILE A 107 -12.68 -3.57 12.84
N GLU A 108 -13.10 -3.01 13.98
CA GLU A 108 -14.33 -3.42 14.67
C GLU A 108 -15.61 -3.15 13.86
N ARG A 109 -15.55 -2.20 12.91
CA ARG A 109 -16.69 -1.83 12.06
C ARG A 109 -16.75 -2.64 10.77
N HIS A 110 -15.76 -3.50 10.53
CA HIS A 110 -15.65 -4.27 9.31
C HIS A 110 -16.56 -5.51 9.36
N PRO A 111 -17.18 -5.94 8.23
CA PRO A 111 -18.02 -7.14 8.19
C PRO A 111 -17.32 -8.41 8.66
N GLU A 112 -16.01 -8.50 8.44
CA GLU A 112 -15.14 -9.60 8.90
C GLU A 112 -13.95 -9.04 9.70
N PRO A 113 -14.12 -8.74 10.99
CA PRO A 113 -13.12 -8.00 11.77
C PRO A 113 -11.85 -8.82 12.03
N GLU A 114 -11.97 -10.13 12.30
CA GLU A 114 -10.82 -10.98 12.62
C GLU A 114 -9.86 -11.12 11.43
N GLN A 115 -10.37 -11.56 10.27
CA GLN A 115 -9.56 -11.76 9.07
C GLN A 115 -9.01 -10.45 8.52
N PHE A 116 -9.82 -9.39 8.52
CA PHE A 116 -9.36 -8.07 8.09
C PHE A 116 -8.24 -7.54 9.01
N GLY A 117 -8.43 -7.62 10.32
CA GLY A 117 -7.43 -7.18 11.30
C GLY A 117 -6.11 -7.93 11.18
N ILE A 118 -6.15 -9.25 11.00
CA ILE A 118 -4.96 -10.07 10.76
C ILE A 118 -4.19 -9.59 9.52
N ASN A 119 -4.90 -9.40 8.40
CA ASN A 119 -4.28 -9.00 7.13
C ASN A 119 -3.69 -7.58 7.19
N VAL A 120 -4.42 -6.62 7.75
CA VAL A 120 -3.93 -5.24 7.94
C VAL A 120 -2.70 -5.23 8.84
N ASN A 121 -2.72 -6.00 9.94
CA ASN A 121 -1.58 -6.07 10.84
C ASN A 121 -0.35 -6.72 10.18
N HIS A 122 -0.53 -7.76 9.38
CA HIS A 122 0.56 -8.35 8.60
C HIS A 122 1.15 -7.35 7.61
N GLY A 123 0.30 -6.58 6.91
CA GLY A 123 0.74 -5.51 6.03
C GLY A 123 1.56 -4.46 6.78
N TRP A 124 1.08 -4.02 7.94
CA TRP A 124 1.75 -3.02 8.77
C TRP A 124 3.11 -3.52 9.27
N VAL A 125 3.17 -4.72 9.86
CA VAL A 125 4.43 -5.31 10.36
C VAL A 125 5.45 -5.47 9.24
N LYS A 126 4.98 -5.82 8.03
CA LYS A 126 5.86 -5.97 6.87
C LYS A 126 6.42 -4.62 6.42
N LEU A 127 5.58 -3.59 6.39
CA LEU A 127 5.97 -2.26 5.97
C LEU A 127 6.92 -1.61 6.99
N ASP A 128 6.58 -1.70 8.28
CA ASP A 128 7.41 -1.24 9.39
C ASP A 128 8.80 -1.91 9.40
N LYS A 129 8.87 -3.21 9.12
CA LYS A 129 10.16 -3.90 8.95
C LYS A 129 11.03 -3.25 7.86
N TYR A 130 10.44 -2.95 6.70
CA TYR A 130 11.18 -2.32 5.61
C TYR A 130 11.53 -0.86 5.92
N TYR A 131 10.63 -0.13 6.58
CA TYR A 131 10.88 1.23 7.04
C TYR A 131 12.09 1.26 7.97
N ASN A 132 12.15 0.38 8.96
CA ASN A 132 13.29 0.24 9.86
C ASN A 132 14.59 -0.18 9.15
N THR A 133 14.51 -0.86 8.01
CA THR A 133 15.70 -1.22 7.21
C THR A 133 16.27 0.00 6.48
N LEU A 134 15.50 1.08 6.26
CA LEU A 134 16.03 2.31 5.67
C LEU A 134 17.12 2.95 6.55
N ARG A 135 17.15 2.64 7.84
CA ARG A 135 18.23 2.97 8.78
C ARG A 135 19.60 2.51 8.28
N ASP A 136 19.68 1.35 7.64
CA ASP A 136 20.95 0.76 7.21
C ASP A 136 21.61 1.54 6.07
N SER A 137 20.87 2.48 5.46
CA SER A 137 21.33 3.29 4.34
C SER A 137 21.23 4.78 4.66
N PRO A 138 22.36 5.39 5.08
CA PRO A 138 22.43 6.81 5.45
C PRO A 138 21.92 7.81 4.43
N VAL A 139 21.88 7.38 3.18
CA VAL A 139 21.54 8.22 2.05
C VAL A 139 20.07 8.68 2.12
N TYR A 140 19.13 7.90 2.68
CA TYR A 140 17.71 8.27 2.73
C TYR A 140 17.45 9.42 3.69
N TYR A 141 17.97 9.34 4.92
CA TYR A 141 17.78 10.40 5.90
C TYR A 141 18.63 11.63 5.58
N ALA A 142 19.83 11.45 5.02
CA ALA A 142 20.64 12.58 4.55
C ALA A 142 19.94 13.33 3.40
N ALA A 143 19.33 12.62 2.46
CA ALA A 143 18.58 13.24 1.37
C ALA A 143 17.42 14.06 1.92
N ALA A 144 16.63 13.52 2.84
CA ALA A 144 15.53 14.23 3.46
C ALA A 144 16.04 15.46 4.25
N ALA A 145 17.10 15.32 5.05
CA ALA A 145 17.68 16.39 5.87
C ALA A 145 18.26 17.56 5.06
N LEU A 146 18.69 17.29 3.83
CA LEU A 146 19.24 18.28 2.90
C LEU A 146 18.17 18.90 1.99
N HIS A 147 16.92 18.42 2.07
CA HIS A 147 15.84 18.87 1.20
C HIS A 147 15.33 20.25 1.66
N PRO A 148 15.40 21.32 0.84
CA PRO A 148 15.14 22.69 1.29
C PRO A 148 13.73 22.95 1.85
N SER A 149 12.74 22.16 1.45
CA SER A 149 11.37 22.25 1.97
C SER A 149 11.10 21.36 3.18
N LEU A 150 11.95 20.35 3.45
CA LEU A 150 11.89 19.56 4.68
C LEU A 150 12.86 20.20 5.68
N ARG A 151 12.32 21.06 6.55
CA ARG A 151 13.11 21.71 7.61
C ARG A 151 13.42 20.71 8.73
N TRP A 152 14.50 20.95 9.47
CA TRP A 152 14.84 20.18 10.68
C TRP A 152 13.69 20.08 11.68
N ASP A 153 12.83 21.10 11.73
CA ASP A 153 11.61 21.12 12.54
C ASP A 153 10.70 19.90 12.24
N TYR A 154 10.58 19.49 10.98
CA TYR A 154 9.81 18.30 10.59
C TYR A 154 10.44 17.00 11.11
N PHE A 155 11.78 16.92 11.11
CA PHE A 155 12.51 15.77 11.65
C PHE A 155 12.32 15.70 13.17
N ASP A 156 12.38 16.84 13.86
CA ASP A 156 12.18 16.91 15.30
C ASP A 156 10.73 16.56 15.69
N GLU A 157 9.74 16.97 14.89
CA GLU A 157 8.31 16.68 15.13
C GLU A 157 7.92 15.23 14.80
N VAL A 158 8.32 14.71 13.63
CA VAL A 158 7.91 13.39 13.16
C VAL A 158 8.82 12.29 13.70
N TRP A 159 10.14 12.52 13.71
CA TRP A 159 11.12 11.51 14.13
C TRP A 159 11.76 11.78 15.48
N GLY A 160 11.67 12.99 16.04
CA GLY A 160 12.29 13.29 17.32
C GLY A 160 11.75 12.45 18.49
N GLN A 161 10.49 12.00 18.42
CA GLN A 161 9.91 11.11 19.43
C GLN A 161 10.20 9.63 19.15
N GLN A 162 10.06 9.18 17.89
CA GLN A 162 10.10 7.76 17.56
C GLN A 162 11.50 7.28 17.15
N HIS A 163 12.31 8.17 16.58
CA HIS A 163 13.63 7.89 16.01
C HIS A 163 14.66 9.01 16.26
N PRO A 164 14.91 9.40 17.53
CA PRO A 164 15.81 10.52 17.85
C PRO A 164 17.23 10.34 17.32
N ALA A 165 17.74 9.10 17.30
CA ALA A 165 19.06 8.80 16.76
C ALA A 165 19.21 9.14 15.26
N TRP A 166 18.12 9.09 14.47
CA TRP A 166 18.16 9.42 13.05
C TRP A 166 18.33 10.93 12.83
N VAL A 167 17.73 11.72 13.70
CA VAL A 167 17.87 13.18 13.69
C VAL A 167 19.31 13.57 13.99
N ASP A 168 19.93 12.95 14.99
CA ASP A 168 21.32 13.21 15.37
C ASP A 168 22.31 12.83 14.26
N GLU A 169 22.18 11.63 13.68
CA GLU A 169 23.01 11.19 12.56
C GLU A 169 22.85 12.11 11.34
N GLY A 170 21.62 12.52 11.00
CA GLY A 170 21.36 13.47 9.93
C GLY A 170 22.06 14.81 10.17
N ARG A 171 22.02 15.33 11.40
CA ARG A 171 22.70 16.59 11.76
C ARG A 171 24.21 16.46 11.63
N ASP A 172 24.78 15.32 12.03
CA ASP A 172 26.22 15.08 11.93
C ASP A 172 26.68 14.91 10.48
N ILE A 173 25.94 14.18 9.63
CA ILE A 173 26.22 14.11 8.19
C ILE A 173 26.13 15.49 7.55
N SER A 174 25.10 16.29 7.89
CA SER A 174 24.96 17.65 7.38
C SER A 174 26.15 18.54 7.76
N ARG A 175 26.65 18.43 9.00
CA ARG A 175 27.85 19.12 9.47
C ARG A 175 29.10 18.66 8.71
N LEU A 176 29.28 17.36 8.52
CA LEU A 176 30.42 16.80 7.78
C LEU A 176 30.44 17.24 6.31
N LEU A 177 29.27 17.35 5.67
CA LEU A 177 29.16 17.82 4.30
C LEU A 177 29.41 19.33 4.18
N LYS A 178 28.98 20.13 5.17
CA LYS A 178 29.28 21.58 5.22
C LYS A 178 30.77 21.91 5.43
N VAL A 179 31.55 21.00 6.01
CA VAL A 179 33.00 21.18 6.22
C VAL A 179 33.82 20.78 4.98
N ARG A 180 33.23 20.03 4.04
CA ARG A 180 33.89 19.54 2.82
C ARG A 180 33.58 20.35 1.56
N LEU A 181 32.71 21.35 1.65
CA LEU A 181 32.35 22.30 0.59
C LEU A 181 32.92 23.68 0.91
#